data_AF-A0A0N5CY33-F1
#
_entry.id   AF-A0A0N5CY33-F1
#
_cell.length_a   1.000
_cell.length_b   1.000
_cell.length_c   1.000
_cell.angle_alpha   90.00
_cell.angle_beta   90.00
_cell.angle_gamma   90.00
#
_symmetry.space_group_name_H-M   'P 1'
#
loop_
_entity.id
_entity.type
_entity.pdbx_description
1 polymer ?
#
loop_
_entity_poly.entity_id
_entity_poly.type
_entity_poly.pdbx_seq_one_letter_code
_entity_poly.pdbx_strand_id
1 'polypeptide(L)' 'MNDMLPTFPTRVFPGQLNGPFHHRHEVWYPHGMHRGSQYMISTMAEDGRASSSAISLSIFDNIMMFGRNLLDWSKNGCK' A
#
# COMPACT_ATOMS: atom_id res chain seq x y z
N MET A 1 0.20 7.53 -2.89
CA MET A 1 1.08 6.47 -2.36
C MET A 1 0.86 5.27 -3.26
N ASN A 2 1.83 5.03 -4.14
CA ASN A 2 1.80 4.06 -5.21
C ASN A 2 2.68 2.88 -4.82
N ASP A 3 2.47 2.34 -3.62
CA ASP A 3 3.28 1.25 -3.10
C ASP A 3 3.03 -0.02 -3.90
N MET A 4 4.10 -0.64 -4.38
CA MET A 4 4.03 -1.88 -5.15
C MET A 4 3.83 -3.12 -4.30
N LEU A 5 4.22 -3.11 -3.02
CA LEU A 5 4.19 -4.33 -2.21
C LEU A 5 2.80 -4.94 -2.06
N PRO A 6 1.72 -4.17 -1.88
CA PRO A 6 0.36 -4.72 -1.86
C PRO A 6 -0.02 -5.48 -3.14
N THR A 7 0.65 -5.23 -4.27
CA THR A 7 0.34 -5.92 -5.54
C THR A 7 0.99 -7.31 -5.65
N PHE A 8 1.89 -7.67 -4.73
CA PHE A 8 2.61 -8.94 -4.72
C PHE A 8 2.25 -9.83 -3.51
N PRO A 9 2.09 -11.15 -3.67
CA PRO A 9 2.07 -11.88 -4.95
C PRO A 9 0.79 -11.58 -5.73
N THR A 10 0.84 -11.71 -7.06
CA THR A 10 -0.34 -11.52 -7.90
C THR A 10 -1.43 -12.54 -7.57
N ARG A 11 -2.69 -12.10 -7.53
CA ARG A 11 -3.83 -12.98 -7.25
C ARG A 11 -4.00 -14.12 -8.26
N VAL A 12 -3.70 -13.87 -9.53
CA VAL A 12 -3.86 -14.87 -10.59
C VAL A 12 -2.50 -15.43 -10.98
N PHE A 13 -2.29 -16.71 -10.71
CA PHE A 13 -1.19 -17.48 -11.30
C PHE A 13 -1.77 -18.37 -12.41
N PRO A 14 -1.04 -18.58 -13.52
CA PRO A 14 -1.48 -19.50 -14.58
C PRO A 14 -1.81 -20.88 -13.99
N GLY A 15 -3.09 -21.29 -14.06
CA GLY A 15 -3.56 -22.59 -13.55
C GLY A 15 -4.04 -22.62 -12.10
N GLN A 16 -4.11 -21.50 -11.37
CA GLN A 16 -4.54 -21.47 -9.97
C GLN A 16 -5.69 -20.49 -9.74
N LEU A 17 -6.87 -21.00 -9.38
CA LEU A 17 -8.10 -20.22 -9.13
C LEU A 17 -8.15 -19.61 -7.71
N ASN A 18 -7.35 -20.11 -6.77
CA ASN A 18 -7.31 -19.69 -5.37
C ASN A 18 -5.94 -19.08 -5.03
N GLY A 19 -5.69 -17.87 -5.52
CA GLY A 19 -4.50 -17.10 -5.16
C GLY A 19 -4.69 -16.23 -3.92
N PRO A 20 -3.64 -15.49 -3.52
CA PRO A 20 -3.71 -14.57 -2.39
C PRO A 20 -4.76 -13.48 -2.64
N PHE A 21 -5.41 -13.03 -1.58
CA PHE A 21 -6.36 -11.92 -1.60
C PHE A 21 -6.19 -11.08 -0.34
N HIS A 22 -6.36 -9.77 -0.47
CA HIS A 22 -6.34 -8.88 0.68
C HIS A 22 -7.58 -9.08 1.55
N HIS A 23 -7.37 -8.96 2.85
CA HIS A 23 -8.45 -8.74 3.81
C HIS A 23 -9.32 -7.53 3.44
N ARG A 24 -10.53 -7.48 4.01
CA ARG A 24 -11.62 -6.59 3.55
C ARG A 24 -11.29 -5.09 3.48
N HIS A 25 -10.44 -4.60 4.37
CA HIS A 25 -10.22 -3.16 4.51
C HIS A 25 -8.77 -2.79 4.26
N GLU A 26 -8.58 -1.82 3.37
CA GLU A 26 -7.31 -1.16 3.12
C GLU A 26 -7.46 0.32 3.43
N VAL A 27 -6.49 0.90 4.15
CA VAL A 27 -6.36 2.35 4.30
C VAL A 27 -5.28 2.82 3.34
N TRP A 28 -5.69 3.61 2.35
CA TRP A 28 -4.80 4.05 1.28
C TRP A 28 -4.69 5.58 1.22
N TYR A 29 -3.47 6.08 1.00
CA TYR A 29 -3.15 7.51 0.98
C TYR A 29 -2.77 7.94 -0.45
N PRO A 30 -3.72 8.36 -1.30
CA PRO A 30 -3.47 8.63 -2.73
C PRO A 30 -2.37 9.69 -2.95
N HIS A 31 -2.28 10.68 -2.07
CA HIS A 31 -1.32 11.79 -2.17
C HIS A 31 -0.12 11.68 -1.21
N GLY A 32 0.16 10.47 -0.73
CA GLY A 32 1.27 10.20 0.18
C GLY A 32 0.83 10.24 1.65
N MET A 33 1.57 9.53 2.49
CA MET A 33 1.24 9.38 3.90
C MET A 33 2.02 10.40 4.74
N HIS A 34 1.38 11.51 5.09
CA HIS A 34 1.87 12.51 6.05
C HIS A 34 0.80 12.81 7.11
N ARG A 35 1.19 13.47 8.19
CA ARG A 35 0.18 13.95 9.16
C ARG A 35 -0.80 14.89 8.47
N GLY A 36 -2.09 14.66 8.67
CA GLY A 36 -3.17 15.43 8.06
C GLY A 36 -3.50 15.05 6.61
N SER A 37 -2.85 14.05 6.02
CA SER A 37 -3.23 13.56 4.70
C SER A 37 -4.65 13.01 4.68
N GLN A 38 -5.33 13.25 3.55
CA GLN A 38 -6.56 12.53 3.23
C GLN A 38 -6.22 11.07 2.91
N TYR A 39 -7.09 10.17 3.34
CA TYR A 39 -7.01 8.75 3.07
C TYR A 39 -8.35 8.23 2.56
N MET A 40 -8.30 7.08 1.91
CA MET A 40 -9.44 6.32 1.45
C MET A 40 -9.48 4.99 2.21
N ILE A 41 -10.69 4.52 2.52
CA ILE A 41 -10.89 3.18 3.07
C ILE A 41 -11.59 2.33 2.02
N SER A 42 -10.96 1.23 1.62
CA SER A 42 -11.61 0.18 0.85
C SER A 42 -12.56 -0.60 1.75
N THR A 43 -13.82 -0.79 1.34
CA THR A 43 -14.84 -1.50 2.15
C THR A 43 -15.03 -2.95 1.73
N MET A 44 -14.36 -3.38 0.67
CA MET A 44 -14.41 -4.74 0.14
C MET A 44 -12.99 -5.22 -0.18
N ALA A 45 -12.76 -6.52 -0.04
CA ALA A 45 -11.50 -7.10 -0.52
C ALA A 45 -11.37 -6.86 -2.02
N GLU A 46 -10.22 -6.32 -2.46
CA GLU A 46 -9.92 -6.02 -3.86
C GLU A 46 -10.98 -5.12 -4.55
N ASP A 47 -11.48 -4.08 -3.87
CA ASP A 47 -12.57 -3.24 -4.40
C ASP A 47 -12.20 -2.41 -5.66
N GLY A 48 -10.91 -2.36 -6.03
CA GLY A 48 -10.42 -1.62 -7.18
C GLY A 48 -10.37 -0.10 -6.99
N ARG A 49 -10.67 0.43 -5.79
CA ARG A 49 -10.81 1.87 -5.53
C ARG A 49 -9.66 2.45 -4.69
N ALA A 50 -8.87 1.59 -4.06
CA ALA A 50 -7.72 1.96 -3.23
C ALA A 50 -6.40 1.81 -4.01
N SER A 51 -5.36 1.19 -3.43
CA SER A 51 -4.04 1.08 -4.07
C SER A 51 -4.09 0.35 -5.42
N SER A 52 -5.05 -0.57 -5.57
CA SER A 52 -5.34 -1.29 -6.82
C SER A 52 -5.80 -0.39 -7.99
N SER A 53 -6.18 0.87 -7.73
CA SER A 53 -6.49 1.86 -8.77
C SER A 53 -5.26 2.58 -9.33
N ALA A 54 -4.11 2.48 -8.66
CA ALA A 54 -2.88 3.13 -9.06
C ALA A 54 -2.16 2.32 -10.15
N ILE A 55 -1.74 2.99 -11.22
CA ILE A 55 -1.05 2.39 -12.38
C ILE A 55 0.48 2.52 -12.25
N SER A 56 0.96 3.46 -11.44
CA SER A 56 2.40 3.60 -11.15
C SER A 56 2.76 2.88 -9.86
N LEU A 57 4.02 2.45 -9.79
CA LEU A 57 4.58 1.67 -8.69
C LEU A 57 5.86 2.36 -8.20
N SER A 58 5.96 2.58 -6.89
CA SER A 58 7.05 3.29 -6.22
C SER A 58 7.47 2.54 -4.96
N ILE A 59 8.69 2.01 -4.95
CA ILE A 59 9.30 1.42 -3.74
C ILE A 59 9.52 2.50 -2.68
N PHE A 60 9.75 3.75 -3.10
CA PHE A 60 9.96 4.86 -2.18
C PHE A 60 8.71 5.14 -1.33
N ASP A 61 7.53 4.92 -1.91
CA ASP A 61 6.25 5.12 -1.21
C ASP A 61 6.06 4.10 -0.08
N ASN A 62 6.63 2.89 -0.22
CA ASN A 62 6.60 1.87 0.83
C ASN A 62 7.40 2.28 2.09
N ILE A 63 8.48 3.04 1.92
CA ILE A 63 9.38 3.39 3.04
C ILE A 63 9.03 4.73 3.69
N MET A 64 8.09 5.50 3.11
CA MET A 64 7.67 6.79 3.62
C MET A 64 6.32 6.70 4.34
N MET A 65 6.35 6.65 5.66
CA MET A 65 5.16 6.53 6.51
C MET A 65 5.02 7.74 7.41
N PHE A 66 3.86 8.41 7.38
CA PHE A 66 3.56 9.62 8.16
C PHE A 66 4.65 10.72 8.07
N GLY A 67 5.23 10.90 6.88
CA GLY A 67 6.32 11.87 6.65
C GLY A 67 7.66 11.47 7.26
N ARG A 68 7.83 10.19 7.64
CA ARG A 68 9.07 9.61 8.16
C ARG A 68 9.59 8.57 7.18
N ASN A 69 10.90 8.58 6.94
CA ASN A 69 11.57 7.48 6.26
C ASN A 69 11.80 6.35 7.28
N LEU A 70 11.16 5.20 7.07
CA LEU A 70 11.24 4.06 7.99
C LEU A 70 12.64 3.45 8.05
N LEU A 71 13.42 3.48 6.98
CA LEU A 71 14.80 2.95 6.97
C LEU A 71 15.72 3.82 7.82
N ASP A 72 15.57 5.14 7.72
CA ASP A 72 16.30 6.09 8.55
C ASP A 72 15.89 5.95 10.02
N TRP A 73 14.58 5.92 10.28
CA TRP A 73 14.03 5.76 11.63
C TRP A 73 14.45 4.43 12.26
N SER A 74 14.47 3.33 11.51
CA SER A 74 14.93 2.03 12.00
C SER A 74 16.40 2.02 12.40
N LYS A 75 17.25 2.81 11.75
CA LYS A 75 18.69 2.88 12.04
C LYS A 75 19.00 3.84 13.18
N ASN A 76 18.31 4.98 13.21
CA ASN A 76 18.63 6.09 14.09
C ASN A 76 17.69 6.20 15.30
N GLY A 77 16.67 5.34 15.38
CA GLY A 77 15.72 5.27 16.49
C GLY A 77 14.78 6.46 16.57
N CYS A 78 14.07 6.55 17.70
CA CYS A 78 13.32 7.75 18.06
C CYS A 78 14.30 8.81 18.57
N LYS A 79 14.27 10.00 17.96
CA LYS A 79 14.84 11.22 18.53
C LYS A 79 13.73 12.02 19.21
#